data_AF-A0A923NKK1-F1
#
_entry.id   AF-A0A923NKK1-F1
#
_cell.length_a   1.000
_cell.length_b   1.000
_cell.length_c   1.000
_cell.angle_alpha   90.00
_cell.angle_beta   90.00
_cell.angle_gamma   90.00
#
_symmetry.space_group_name_H-M   'P 1'
#
loop_
_entity.id
_entity.type
_entity.pdbx_description
1 polymer ?
#
loop_
_entity_poly.entity_id
_entity_poly.type
_entity_poly.pdbx_seq_one_letter_code
_entity_poly.pdbx_strand_id
1 'polypeptide(L)'
;MINIAPRTYHEVVRLQKCYTLASHYTDITEDVFSRIYRFLGQSERNAVVAGRHIISLVNSNREIVKAFAVTAADDSFDRIEMDQKSFALIPHYHSGGSDSGGTSSNNNNNNNNNNNNNNNNG
;
A
#
# COMPACT_ATOMS: atom_id res chain seq x y z
N MET A 1 -5.10 -19.16 -18.13
CA MET A 1 -4.35 -19.91 -17.10
C MET A 1 -2.90 -19.79 -17.49
N ILE A 2 -2.06 -19.21 -16.63
CA ILE A 2 -0.70 -18.84 -16.99
C ILE A 2 0.16 -20.11 -17.09
N ASN A 3 0.68 -20.39 -18.28
CA ASN A 3 1.52 -21.56 -18.55
C ASN A 3 3.01 -21.26 -18.27
N ILE A 4 3.35 -21.04 -17.00
CA ILE A 4 4.74 -20.92 -16.54
C ILE A 4 5.05 -22.12 -15.64
N ALA A 5 5.95 -22.99 -16.09
CA ALA A 5 6.45 -24.12 -15.30
C ALA A 5 7.80 -23.73 -14.66
N PRO A 6 7.84 -23.34 -13.37
CA PRO A 6 9.08 -22.99 -12.68
C PRO A 6 9.98 -24.24 -12.54
N ARG A 7 11.29 -24.08 -12.74
CA ARG A 7 12.27 -25.17 -12.70
C ARG A 7 13.16 -25.10 -11.47
N THR A 8 13.25 -23.94 -10.83
CA THR A 8 14.08 -23.71 -9.65
C THR A 8 13.26 -23.22 -8.46
N TYR A 9 13.78 -23.40 -7.25
CA TYR A 9 13.18 -22.86 -6.03
C TYR A 9 12.93 -21.34 -6.13
N HIS A 10 13.91 -20.59 -6.67
CA HIS A 10 13.78 -19.15 -6.87
C HIS A 10 12.64 -18.78 -7.83
N GLU A 11 12.42 -19.56 -8.88
CA GLU A 11 11.30 -19.36 -9.80
C GLU A 11 9.96 -19.69 -9.16
N VAL A 12 9.87 -20.73 -8.32
CA VAL A 12 8.66 -21.05 -7.55
C VAL A 12 8.31 -19.89 -6.61
N VAL A 13 9.27 -19.40 -5.84
CA VAL A 13 9.07 -18.27 -4.92
C VAL A 13 8.70 -17.00 -5.69
N ARG A 14 9.35 -16.72 -6.83
CA ARG A 14 9.01 -15.58 -7.68
C ARG A 14 7.58 -15.69 -8.20
N LEU A 15 7.17 -16.87 -8.66
CA LEU A 15 5.83 -17.13 -9.18
C LEU A 15 4.77 -16.92 -8.09
N GLN A 16 5.00 -17.46 -6.89
CA GLN A 16 4.12 -17.25 -5.74
C GLN A 16 3.94 -15.77 -5.43
N LYS A 17 5.02 -14.99 -5.38
CA LYS A 17 4.93 -13.54 -5.15
C LYS A 17 4.15 -12.81 -6.25
N CYS A 18 4.30 -13.21 -7.51
CA CYS A 18 3.53 -12.62 -8.61
C CYS A 18 2.03 -12.93 -8.47
N TYR A 19 1.67 -14.14 -8.02
CA TYR A 19 0.28 -14.49 -7.69
C TYR A 19 -0.26 -13.69 -6.51
N THR A 20 0.52 -13.53 -5.45
CA THR A 20 0.13 -12.68 -4.31
C THR A 20 -0.09 -11.24 -4.77
N LEU A 21 0.84 -10.65 -5.52
CA LEU A 21 0.65 -9.32 -6.11
C LEU A 21 -0.64 -9.24 -6.93
N ALA A 22 -0.85 -10.19 -7.85
CA ALA A 22 -2.01 -10.19 -8.73
C ALA A 22 -3.34 -10.30 -7.97
N SER A 23 -3.39 -11.01 -6.84
CA SER A 23 -4.61 -11.14 -6.04
C SER A 23 -5.12 -9.83 -5.43
N HIS A 24 -4.28 -8.80 -5.37
CA HIS A 24 -4.68 -7.46 -4.90
C HIS A 24 -5.32 -6.58 -5.98
N TYR A 25 -5.48 -7.07 -7.21
CA TYR A 25 -5.97 -6.31 -8.35
C TYR A 25 -7.04 -7.09 -9.14
N THR A 26 -7.98 -6.38 -9.75
CA THR A 26 -9.09 -7.00 -10.50
C THR A 26 -8.79 -7.22 -11.99
N ASP A 27 -7.82 -6.51 -12.54
CA ASP A 27 -7.60 -6.35 -13.99
C ASP A 27 -6.20 -6.80 -14.47
N ILE A 28 -5.52 -7.65 -13.70
CA ILE A 28 -4.23 -8.23 -14.09
C ILE A 28 -4.43 -9.27 -15.19
N THR A 29 -3.99 -8.93 -16.39
CA THR A 29 -3.97 -9.85 -17.53
C THR A 29 -2.78 -10.81 -17.45
N GLU A 30 -2.87 -11.93 -18.16
CA GLU A 30 -1.79 -12.90 -18.29
C GLU A 30 -0.49 -12.29 -18.87
N ASP A 31 -0.62 -11.32 -19.78
CA ASP A 31 0.52 -10.61 -20.36
C ASP A 31 1.22 -9.71 -19.33
N VAL A 32 0.46 -8.95 -18.52
CA VAL A 32 1.02 -8.12 -17.43
C VAL A 32 1.71 -9.01 -16.41
N PHE A 33 1.06 -10.09 -15.98
CA PHE A 33 1.63 -11.05 -15.05
C PHE A 33 2.94 -11.65 -15.57
N SER A 34 2.94 -12.15 -16.81
CA SER A 34 4.10 -12.76 -17.44
C SER A 34 5.26 -11.77 -17.57
N ARG A 35 4.97 -10.50 -17.88
CA ARG A 35 5.97 -9.41 -17.92
C ARG A 35 6.57 -9.15 -16.55
N ILE A 36 5.77 -9.05 -15.49
CA ILE A 36 6.25 -8.88 -14.12
C ILE A 36 7.16 -10.04 -13.72
N TYR A 37 6.70 -11.29 -13.91
CA TYR A 37 7.46 -12.49 -13.58
C TYR A 37 8.80 -12.56 -14.31
N ARG A 38 8.81 -12.30 -15.63
CA ARG A 38 10.04 -12.32 -16.43
C ARG A 38 10.97 -11.19 -16.02
N PHE A 39 10.45 -9.99 -15.79
CA PHE A 39 11.24 -8.82 -15.41
C PHE A 39 12.00 -9.03 -14.10
N LEU A 40 11.33 -9.56 -13.07
CA LEU A 40 11.96 -9.93 -11.80
C LEU A 40 13.00 -11.06 -11.94
N GLY A 41 13.03 -11.76 -13.07
CA GLY A 41 14.01 -12.80 -13.36
C GLY A 41 15.22 -12.38 -14.15
N GLN A 42 15.22 -11.17 -14.71
CA GLN A 42 16.34 -10.66 -15.48
C GLN A 42 17.49 -10.17 -14.59
N SER A 43 17.20 -9.72 -13.37
CA SER A 43 18.20 -9.22 -12.43
C SER A 43 17.67 -9.26 -10.99
N GLU A 44 18.54 -9.59 -10.03
CA GLU A 44 18.21 -9.54 -8.61
C GLU A 44 17.91 -8.12 -8.10
N ARG A 45 18.33 -7.08 -8.85
CA ARG A 45 18.12 -5.68 -8.51
C ARG A 45 16.87 -5.08 -9.15
N ASN A 46 16.15 -5.84 -9.97
CA ASN A 46 14.88 -5.39 -10.51
C ASN A 46 13.82 -5.46 -9.42
N ALA A 47 12.97 -4.44 -9.39
CA ALA A 47 11.90 -4.32 -8.41
C ALA A 47 10.58 -3.96 -9.09
N VAL A 48 9.49 -4.28 -8.42
CA VAL A 48 8.14 -3.86 -8.75
C VAL A 48 7.67 -2.96 -7.64
N VAL A 49 7.20 -1.76 -8.01
CA VAL A 49 6.56 -0.83 -7.09
C VAL A 49 5.13 -0.64 -7.57
N ALA A 50 4.18 -1.08 -6.76
CA ALA A 50 2.79 -1.16 -7.12
C ALA A 50 1.95 -0.32 -6.14
N GLY A 51 1.18 0.61 -6.68
CA GLY A 51 0.15 1.36 -5.94
C GLY A 51 -1.24 0.91 -6.37
N ARG A 52 -2.28 1.61 -5.91
CA ARG A 52 -3.67 1.22 -6.20
C ARG A 52 -4.08 1.26 -7.67
N HIS A 53 -3.46 2.15 -8.45
CA HIS A 53 -3.84 2.39 -9.85
C HIS A 53 -2.73 2.12 -10.86
N ILE A 54 -1.53 1.77 -10.37
CA ILE A 54 -0.35 1.62 -11.21
C ILE A 54 0.60 0.56 -10.66
N ILE A 55 1.12 -0.27 -11.55
CA ILE A 55 2.26 -1.16 -11.27
C ILE A 55 3.44 -0.68 -12.12
N SER A 56 4.56 -0.37 -11.47
CA SER A 56 5.78 0.10 -12.11
C SER A 56 6.88 -0.95 -12.01
N LEU A 57 7.52 -1.24 -13.15
CA LEU A 57 8.73 -2.04 -13.26
C LEU A 57 9.94 -1.13 -13.13
N VAL A 58 10.75 -1.35 -12.11
CA VAL A 58 11.91 -0.53 -11.76
C VAL A 58 13.18 -1.35 -11.99
N ASN A 59 14.06 -0.87 -12.87
CA ASN A 59 15.31 -1.57 -13.19
C ASN A 59 16.36 -1.40 -12.08
N SER A 60 17.52 -2.05 -12.26
CA SER A 60 18.65 -1.95 -11.34
C SER A 60 19.20 -0.53 -11.13
N ASN A 61 18.94 0.39 -12.06
CA ASN A 61 19.35 1.80 -11.98
C ASN A 61 18.29 2.67 -11.28
N ARG A 62 17.23 2.06 -10.73
CA ARG A 62 16.07 2.73 -10.11
C ARG A 62 15.23 3.55 -11.09
N GLU A 63 15.28 3.21 -12.37
CA GLU A 63 14.47 3.86 -13.41
C GLU A 63 13.21 3.05 -13.67
N ILE A 64 12.09 3.74 -13.86
CA ILE A 64 10.83 3.10 -14.28
C ILE A 64 10.95 2.79 -15.77
N VAL A 65 11.02 1.50 -16.10
CA VAL A 65 11.12 1.04 -17.51
C VAL A 65 9.77 0.73 -18.12
N LYS A 66 8.76 0.47 -17.29
CA LYS A 66 7.38 0.21 -17.72
C LYS A 66 6.41 0.48 -16.57
N ALA A 67 5.23 0.97 -16.92
CA ALA A 67 4.11 1.06 -16.01
C ALA A 67 2.85 0.44 -16.63
N PHE A 68 1.99 -0.12 -15.79
CA PHE A 68 0.70 -0.68 -16.16
C PHE A 68 -0.38 -0.01 -15.33
N ALA A 69 -1.41 0.52 -15.99
CA ALA A 69 -2.63 0.95 -15.31
C ALA A 69 -3.36 -0.30 -14.80
N VAL A 70 -3.81 -0.25 -13.55
CA VAL A 70 -4.50 -1.34 -12.86
C VAL A 70 -5.56 -0.78 -11.92
N THR A 71 -6.36 -1.65 -11.33
CA THR A 71 -7.37 -1.31 -10.33
C THR A 71 -7.23 -2.25 -9.15
N ALA A 72 -6.87 -1.70 -7.98
CA ALA A 72 -6.84 -2.47 -6.74
C ALA A 72 -8.22 -3.05 -6.42
N ALA A 73 -8.24 -4.28 -5.91
CA ALA A 73 -9.47 -4.98 -5.56
C ALA A 73 -10.16 -4.38 -4.33
N ASP A 74 -9.39 -3.76 -3.44
CA ASP A 74 -9.86 -3.07 -2.24
C ASP A 74 -8.92 -1.92 -1.86
N ASP A 75 -9.22 -1.27 -0.74
CA ASP A 75 -8.46 -0.16 -0.18
C ASP A 75 -7.55 -0.60 0.99
N SER A 76 -7.24 -1.89 1.14
CA SER A 76 -6.48 -2.42 2.28
C SER A 76 -5.00 -2.04 2.30
N PHE A 77 -4.46 -1.56 1.17
CA PHE A 77 -3.04 -1.22 1.02
C PHE A 77 -2.83 0.12 0.32
N ASP A 78 -1.70 0.75 0.65
CA ASP A 78 -1.19 1.94 -0.04
C ASP A 78 -0.19 1.56 -1.14
N ARG A 79 0.70 0.60 -0.83
CA ARG A 79 1.80 0.24 -1.72
C ARG A 79 2.26 -1.20 -1.50
N ILE A 80 2.65 -1.86 -2.58
CA ILE A 80 3.35 -3.14 -2.57
C ILE A 80 4.72 -2.91 -3.24
N GLU A 81 5.78 -3.37 -2.60
CA GLU A 81 7.12 -3.41 -3.16
C GLU A 81 7.62 -4.85 -3.16
N MET A 82 8.16 -5.29 -4.28
CA MET A 82 8.77 -6.62 -4.35
C MET A 82 9.95 -6.66 -5.29
N ASP A 83 10.95 -7.45 -4.92
CA ASP A 83 12.11 -7.77 -5.75
C ASP A 83 12.32 -9.29 -5.73
N GLN A 84 13.51 -9.77 -6.10
CA GLN A 84 13.79 -11.21 -6.08
C GLN A 84 13.83 -11.81 -4.66
N LYS A 85 14.20 -11.03 -3.64
CA LYS A 85 14.43 -11.45 -2.24
C LYS A 85 13.30 -11.05 -1.30
N SER A 86 12.59 -9.96 -1.58
CA SER A 86 11.61 -9.36 -0.68
C SER A 86 10.21 -9.25 -1.30
N PHE A 87 9.22 -9.13 -0.42
CA PHE A 87 7.85 -8.73 -0.72
C PHE A 87 7.33 -7.96 0.50
N ALA A 88 7.00 -6.68 0.32
CA ALA A 88 6.52 -5.79 1.36
C ALA A 88 5.17 -5.22 0.93
N LEU A 89 4.14 -5.46 1.74
CA LEU A 89 2.82 -4.85 1.59
C LEU A 89 2.67 -3.79 2.68
N ILE A 90 2.45 -2.55 2.26
CA ILE A 90 2.26 -1.40 3.13
C ILE A 90 0.74 -1.21 3.25
N PRO A 91 0.13 -1.58 4.39
CA PRO A 91 -1.31 -1.48 4.56
C PRO A 91 -1.76 -0.03 4.58
N HIS A 92 -2.98 0.23 4.15
CA HIS A 92 -3.61 1.53 4.30
C HIS A 92 -4.10 1.66 5.73
N TYR A 93 -3.74 2.75 6.40
CA TYR A 93 -4.23 3.03 7.75
C TYR A 93 -5.48 3.89 7.68
N HIS A 94 -6.63 3.31 8.01
CA HIS A 94 -7.83 4.08 8.31
C HIS A 94 -7.76 4.54 9.76
N SER A 95 -7.85 5.85 10.00
CA SER A 95 -8.06 6.41 11.34
C SER A 95 -9.50 6.11 11.80
N GLY A 96 -9.75 4.86 12.17
CA GLY A 96 -11.00 4.42 12.78
C GLY A 96 -10.97 4.74 14.26
N GLY A 97 -11.51 5.91 14.64
CA GLY A 97 -11.74 6.29 16.02
C GLY A 97 -12.48 5.19 16.78
N SER A 98 -11.80 4.60 17.75
CA SER A 98 -12.35 3.68 18.73
C SER A 98 -11.65 3.90 20.07
N ASP A 99 -11.83 5.11 20.60
CA ASP A 99 -11.66 5.37 22.03
C ASP A 99 -12.88 4.79 22.75
N SER A 100 -12.74 3.58 23.28
CA SER A 100 -13.66 3.04 24.26
C SER A 100 -12.89 2.27 25.32
N GLY A 101 -12.68 2.91 26.48
CA GLY A 101 -12.34 2.22 27.73
C GLY A 101 -11.27 2.91 28.58
N GLY A 102 -11.62 4.01 29.24
CA GLY A 102 -10.72 4.68 30.18
C GLY A 102 -11.44 5.65 31.12
N THR A 103 -12.19 5.11 32.07
CA THR A 103 -12.77 5.84 33.21
C THR A 103 -11.68 6.56 34.00
N SER A 104 -11.73 7.89 34.07
CA SER A 104 -11.34 8.62 35.28
C SER A 104 -12.01 9.98 35.29
N SER A 105 -12.82 10.17 36.32
CA SER A 105 -13.51 11.39 36.67
C SER A 105 -12.49 12.51 36.89
N ASN A 106 -12.61 13.64 36.19
CA ASN A 106 -12.18 14.91 36.75
C ASN A 106 -13.12 16.03 36.32
N ASN A 107 -14.06 16.30 37.21
CA ASN A 107 -15.01 17.40 37.12
C ASN A 107 -14.26 18.67 37.57
N ASN A 108 -13.90 19.55 36.65
CA ASN A 108 -13.52 20.93 37.00
C ASN A 108 -14.34 21.93 36.19
N ASN A 109 -15.57 22.09 36.67
CA ASN A 109 -16.39 23.26 36.41
C ASN A 109 -15.75 24.47 37.10
N ASN A 110 -15.12 25.36 36.32
CA ASN A 110 -14.90 26.74 36.78
C ASN A 110 -15.55 27.71 35.79
N ASN A 111 -16.86 27.81 35.93
CA ASN A 111 -17.63 28.99 35.60
C ASN A 111 -17.11 30.18 36.42
N ASN A 112 -16.36 31.08 35.79
CA ASN A 112 -16.26 32.46 36.29
C ASN A 112 -16.78 33.43 35.22
N ASN A 113 -18.10 33.55 35.22
CA ASN A 113 -18.81 34.73 34.77
C ASN A 113 -18.28 35.98 35.50
N ASN A 114 -17.53 36.82 34.79
CA ASN A 114 -17.43 38.24 35.18
C ASN A 114 -17.97 39.11 34.06
N ASN A 115 -19.30 39.15 34.00
CA ASN A 115 -20.04 40.29 33.50
C ASN A 115 -19.67 41.53 34.33
N ASN A 116 -18.80 42.39 33.81
CA ASN A 116 -18.77 43.78 34.23
C ASN A 116 -19.06 44.68 33.04
N ASN A 117 -20.35 44.74 32.72
CA ASN A 117 -20.93 45.84 32.00
C ASN A 117 -20.86 47.10 32.87
N ASN A 118 -20.06 48.09 32.49
CA ASN A 118 -20.42 49.47 32.82
C ASN A 118 -19.92 50.46 31.77
N ASN A 119 -20.88 50.97 31.00
CA ASN A 119 -21.01 52.34 30.49
C ASN A 119 -20.00 53.35 31.09
N ASN A 120 -19.39 54.22 30.28
CA ASN A 120 -20.00 55.48 29.84
C ASN A 120 -18.93 56.44 29.24
N ASN A 121 -19.28 57.05 28.10
CA ASN A 121 -18.98 58.41 27.64
C ASN A 121 -17.56 59.00 27.66
N GLY A 122 -17.14 59.47 26.48
CA GLY A 122 -16.05 60.41 26.24
C GLY A 122 -15.84 60.67 24.74
#